data_AF-A0A369SDL9-F1
#
_entry.id   AF-A0A369SDL9-F1
#
_cell.length_a   1.000
_cell.length_b   1.000
_cell.length_c   1.000
_cell.angle_alpha   90.00
_cell.angle_beta   90.00
_cell.angle_gamma   90.00
#
_symmetry.space_group_name_H-M   'P 1'
#
loop_
_entity.id
_entity.type
_entity.pdbx_description
1 polymer ?
#
loop_
_entity_poly.entity_id
_entity_poly.type
_entity_poly.pdbx_seq_one_letter_code
_entity_poly.pdbx_strand_id
1 'polypeptide(L)'
;MAADQANEWKSKGNLALQEKNFQEAIKCYTEAIQLNPNNHIFYSNRSAAYASLGQYEKALDDANKTVQLKPDWPKGYSRVGAALTFLKRYEEAVTTYQDGLKLNPNNDQLVNGLKEVEKEISASQKSMPNPFADPGALDKLRANPTTSAYLNQPDFMAMFNVAKSSRELMTQFMNDPRFVNALGVLLGINLSADASFNPGISHNQSRTLPLPQVMSDHQLNSSSSNKEKTQEKKMTADTPDLNDEQRKAIKEKELGNAAYKNKDFDVAIAHYTKAMEYDPKNLTFYTNRAAVHFEKGDLDNCIEDCRKGIEIGREHRADFKLIAKAFARIANAYVKMEKYEDAITNFEKSLSEHRAQDVLKKYNQVKKTMQEMERKAYINPELSLEEKAKGNEYFQKGKYPEAVKHYSEAIKRNPDDGKLYSNRAACYVKLAEFNLGLKDCDECIRLDPNFIKGHLRKGNILLALKENSKAAACFTKALELDPNNAEAKEGYYRSSSVTEADPKKRAEAAMQDPEVRDILSDPAMRLILEQMQNDPHAAGEHLKNPNIASKLQKLIDCGILGVR
;
A
#
# COMPACT_ATOMS: atom_id res chain seq x y z
N MET A 1 -8.01 -15.72 -47.15
CA MET A 1 -8.21 -16.88 -46.26
C MET A 1 -7.86 -16.57 -44.81
N ALA A 2 -6.59 -16.44 -44.39
CA ALA A 2 -6.26 -16.21 -42.97
C ALA A 2 -6.84 -14.90 -42.38
N ALA A 3 -6.84 -13.81 -43.16
CA ALA A 3 -7.44 -12.53 -42.75
C ALA A 3 -8.97 -12.59 -42.62
N ASP A 4 -9.63 -13.36 -43.50
CA ASP A 4 -11.09 -13.55 -43.48
C ASP A 4 -11.49 -14.37 -42.26
N GLN A 5 -10.73 -15.44 -41.96
CA GLN A 5 -10.90 -16.27 -40.78
C GLN A 5 -10.64 -15.48 -39.48
N ALA A 6 -9.63 -14.61 -39.45
CA ALA A 6 -9.39 -13.72 -38.32
C ALA A 6 -10.55 -12.73 -38.08
N ASN A 7 -11.17 -12.23 -39.16
CA ASN A 7 -12.35 -11.38 -39.07
C ASN A 7 -13.59 -12.14 -38.60
N GLU A 8 -13.75 -13.41 -38.96
CA GLU A 8 -14.83 -14.26 -38.45
C GLU A 8 -14.69 -14.46 -36.93
N TRP A 9 -13.49 -14.76 -36.45
CA TRP A 9 -13.20 -14.85 -35.01
C TRP A 9 -13.45 -13.52 -34.28
N LYS A 10 -13.09 -12.38 -34.87
CA LYS A 10 -13.44 -11.06 -34.33
C LYS A 10 -14.96 -10.90 -34.21
N SER A 11 -15.73 -11.29 -35.23
CA SER A 11 -17.19 -11.19 -35.20
C SER A 11 -17.81 -12.07 -34.11
N LYS A 12 -17.33 -13.31 -33.96
CA LYS A 12 -17.71 -14.21 -32.85
C LYS A 12 -17.37 -13.61 -31.49
N GLY A 13 -16.17 -13.04 -31.34
CA GLY A 13 -15.74 -12.37 -30.11
C GLY A 13 -16.61 -11.14 -29.78
N ASN A 14 -17.00 -10.36 -30.80
CA ASN A 14 -17.89 -9.22 -30.62
C ASN A 14 -19.29 -9.64 -30.16
N LEU A 15 -19.82 -10.74 -30.70
CA LEU A 15 -21.10 -11.30 -30.27
C LEU A 15 -21.03 -11.77 -28.81
N ALA A 16 -19.97 -12.52 -28.45
CA ALA A 16 -19.74 -12.94 -27.08
C ALA A 16 -19.59 -11.75 -26.10
N LEU A 17 -18.97 -10.63 -26.53
CA LEU A 17 -18.94 -9.40 -25.75
C LEU A 17 -20.34 -8.80 -25.51
N GLN A 18 -21.21 -8.80 -26.54
CA GLN A 18 -22.58 -8.30 -26.42
C GLN A 18 -23.40 -9.16 -25.45
N GLU A 19 -23.17 -10.47 -25.46
CA GLU A 19 -23.77 -11.44 -24.54
C GLU A 19 -23.15 -11.41 -23.13
N LYS A 20 -22.16 -10.53 -22.89
CA LYS A 20 -21.37 -10.44 -21.65
C LYS A 20 -20.62 -11.75 -21.32
N ASN A 21 -20.42 -12.63 -22.28
CA ASN A 21 -19.57 -13.81 -22.17
C ASN A 21 -18.11 -13.43 -22.45
N PHE A 22 -17.49 -12.73 -21.50
CA PHE A 22 -16.17 -12.15 -21.67
C PHE A 22 -15.05 -13.18 -21.83
N GLN A 23 -15.18 -14.37 -21.23
CA GLN A 23 -14.19 -15.44 -21.38
C GLN A 23 -14.17 -15.98 -22.81
N GLU A 24 -15.35 -16.19 -23.41
CA GLU A 24 -15.44 -16.63 -24.80
C GLU A 24 -14.97 -15.55 -25.78
N ALA A 25 -15.29 -14.29 -25.50
CA ALA A 25 -14.76 -13.17 -26.26
C ALA A 25 -13.22 -13.15 -26.27
N ILE A 26 -12.58 -13.37 -25.11
CA ILE A 26 -11.12 -13.44 -25.00
C ILE A 26 -10.54 -14.57 -25.85
N LYS A 27 -11.15 -15.76 -25.82
CA LYS A 27 -10.72 -16.89 -26.65
C LYS A 27 -10.81 -16.53 -28.13
N CYS A 28 -11.96 -16.04 -28.57
CA CYS A 28 -12.18 -15.63 -29.97
C CYS A 28 -11.17 -14.58 -30.43
N TYR A 29 -10.90 -13.53 -29.63
CA TYR A 29 -9.89 -12.54 -30.01
C TYR A 29 -8.46 -13.09 -29.98
N THR A 30 -8.18 -14.07 -29.12
CA THR A 30 -6.88 -14.75 -29.09
C THR A 30 -6.64 -15.56 -30.36
N GLU A 31 -7.65 -16.29 -30.83
CA GLU A 31 -7.60 -16.97 -32.15
C GLU A 31 -7.43 -15.97 -33.29
N ALA A 32 -8.16 -14.84 -33.27
CA ALA A 32 -8.00 -13.77 -34.26
C ALA A 32 -6.57 -13.19 -34.27
N ILE A 33 -5.96 -13.02 -33.09
CA ILE A 33 -4.59 -12.51 -32.93
C ILE A 33 -3.56 -13.52 -33.45
N GLN A 34 -3.74 -14.82 -33.21
CA GLN A 34 -2.84 -15.85 -33.75
C GLN A 34 -2.81 -15.82 -35.29
N LEU A 35 -3.96 -15.60 -35.92
CA LEU A 35 -4.08 -15.53 -37.38
C LEU A 35 -3.58 -14.21 -37.97
N ASN A 36 -3.73 -13.09 -37.25
CA ASN A 36 -3.20 -11.79 -37.67
C ASN A 36 -2.75 -10.95 -36.45
N PRO A 37 -1.47 -11.08 -36.04
CA PRO A 37 -0.95 -10.49 -34.81
C PRO A 37 -0.68 -8.98 -34.90
N ASN A 38 -0.79 -8.37 -36.09
CA ASN A 38 -0.52 -6.95 -36.32
C ASN A 38 -1.80 -6.10 -36.32
N ASN A 39 -2.97 -6.70 -36.11
CA ASN A 39 -4.24 -5.98 -36.07
C ASN A 39 -4.53 -5.42 -34.67
N HIS A 40 -4.27 -4.12 -34.49
CA HIS A 40 -4.48 -3.39 -33.24
C HIS A 40 -5.93 -3.47 -32.69
N ILE A 41 -6.94 -3.70 -33.54
CA ILE A 41 -8.35 -3.80 -33.13
C ILE A 41 -8.60 -5.04 -32.28
N PHE A 42 -7.93 -6.16 -32.56
CA PHE A 42 -8.13 -7.40 -31.80
C PHE A 42 -7.64 -7.25 -30.36
N TYR A 43 -6.45 -6.67 -30.18
CA TYR A 43 -5.94 -6.33 -28.85
C TYR A 43 -6.83 -5.31 -28.14
N SER A 44 -7.36 -4.31 -28.85
CA SER A 44 -8.26 -3.31 -28.26
C SER A 44 -9.56 -3.93 -27.73
N ASN A 45 -10.10 -4.91 -28.44
CA ASN A 45 -11.32 -5.61 -28.03
C ASN A 45 -11.05 -6.64 -26.92
N ARG A 46 -9.92 -7.36 -26.98
CA ARG A 46 -9.51 -8.31 -25.93
C ARG A 46 -9.15 -7.59 -24.63
N SER A 47 -8.50 -6.43 -24.71
CA SER A 47 -8.28 -5.52 -23.57
C SER A 47 -9.60 -5.14 -22.89
N ALA A 48 -10.63 -4.79 -23.67
CA ALA A 48 -11.95 -4.49 -23.12
C ALA A 48 -12.61 -5.69 -22.43
N ALA A 49 -12.44 -6.89 -23.00
CA ALA A 49 -12.93 -8.12 -22.41
C ALA A 49 -12.21 -8.45 -21.08
N TYR A 50 -10.89 -8.31 -21.03
CA TYR A 50 -10.10 -8.46 -19.80
C TYR A 50 -10.50 -7.46 -18.72
N ALA A 51 -10.68 -6.19 -19.08
CA ALA A 51 -11.14 -5.16 -18.14
C ALA A 51 -12.53 -5.49 -17.56
N SER A 52 -13.43 -6.04 -18.38
CA SER A 52 -14.77 -6.47 -17.95
C SER A 52 -14.75 -7.66 -16.98
N LEU A 53 -13.66 -8.44 -16.96
CA LEU A 53 -13.41 -9.52 -16.00
C LEU A 53 -12.55 -9.08 -14.80
N GLY A 54 -12.20 -7.80 -14.68
CA GLY A 54 -11.32 -7.30 -13.63
C GLY A 54 -9.84 -7.69 -13.78
N GLN A 55 -9.44 -8.23 -14.94
CA GLN A 55 -8.05 -8.61 -15.23
C GLN A 55 -7.29 -7.39 -15.80
N TYR A 56 -7.13 -6.36 -14.99
CA TYR A 56 -6.71 -5.04 -15.45
C TYR A 56 -5.26 -4.96 -15.94
N GLU A 57 -4.34 -5.75 -15.38
CA GLU A 57 -2.96 -5.86 -15.86
C GLU A 57 -2.91 -6.42 -17.28
N LYS A 58 -3.65 -7.50 -17.57
CA LYS A 58 -3.74 -8.05 -18.94
C LYS A 58 -4.44 -7.09 -19.89
N ALA A 59 -5.45 -6.36 -19.40
CA ALA A 59 -6.12 -5.33 -20.18
C ALA A 59 -5.15 -4.21 -20.57
N LEU A 60 -4.25 -3.82 -19.65
CA LEU A 60 -3.21 -2.82 -19.87
C LEU A 60 -2.17 -3.32 -20.90
N ASP A 61 -1.71 -4.56 -20.79
CA ASP A 61 -0.76 -5.15 -21.75
C ASP A 61 -1.31 -5.12 -23.18
N ASP A 62 -2.56 -5.57 -23.38
CA ASP A 62 -3.21 -5.54 -24.69
C ASP A 62 -3.48 -4.11 -25.17
N ALA A 63 -3.85 -3.19 -24.27
CA ALA A 63 -4.07 -1.79 -24.62
C ALA A 63 -2.77 -1.10 -25.07
N ASN A 64 -1.66 -1.35 -24.37
CA ASN A 64 -0.34 -0.87 -24.76
C ASN A 64 0.08 -1.47 -26.11
N LYS A 65 -0.23 -2.74 -26.37
CA LYS A 65 0.01 -3.36 -27.67
C LYS A 65 -0.82 -2.70 -28.78
N THR A 66 -2.07 -2.30 -28.52
CA THR A 66 -2.87 -1.52 -29.46
C THR A 66 -2.19 -0.19 -29.82
N VAL A 67 -1.72 0.57 -28.84
CA VAL A 67 -1.02 1.85 -29.07
C VAL A 67 0.31 1.64 -29.80
N GLN A 68 1.06 0.59 -29.45
CA GLN A 68 2.31 0.23 -30.14
C GLN A 68 2.07 -0.07 -31.63
N LEU A 69 1.00 -0.81 -31.95
CA LEU A 69 0.67 -1.18 -33.33
C LEU A 69 0.05 -0.02 -34.12
N LYS A 70 -0.64 0.91 -33.46
CA LYS A 70 -1.32 2.05 -34.09
C LYS A 70 -1.29 3.29 -33.17
N PRO A 71 -0.18 4.05 -33.16
CA PRO A 71 0.03 5.16 -32.23
C PRO A 71 -0.79 6.41 -32.59
N ASP A 72 -1.36 6.50 -33.78
CA ASP A 72 -2.20 7.59 -34.25
C ASP A 72 -3.70 7.31 -34.01
N TRP A 73 -4.06 6.28 -33.25
CA TRP A 73 -5.45 5.89 -33.00
C TRP A 73 -5.92 6.24 -31.58
N PRO A 74 -6.73 7.30 -31.38
CA PRO A 74 -7.12 7.80 -30.06
C PRO A 74 -7.80 6.75 -29.17
N LYS A 75 -8.52 5.79 -29.74
CA LYS A 75 -9.19 4.72 -28.98
C LYS A 75 -8.19 3.81 -28.25
N GLY A 76 -6.96 3.66 -28.74
CA GLY A 76 -5.89 2.94 -28.06
C GLY A 76 -5.55 3.59 -26.72
N TYR A 77 -5.35 4.91 -26.72
CA TYR A 77 -5.10 5.70 -25.51
C TYR A 77 -6.27 5.63 -24.53
N SER A 78 -7.52 5.64 -25.03
CA SER A 78 -8.70 5.43 -24.17
C SER A 78 -8.68 4.07 -23.45
N ARG A 79 -8.17 3.01 -24.08
CA ARG A 79 -8.03 1.68 -23.46
C ARG A 79 -6.93 1.65 -22.41
N VAL A 80 -5.77 2.23 -22.71
CA VAL A 80 -4.63 2.29 -21.78
C VAL A 80 -5.02 3.12 -20.55
N GLY A 81 -5.58 4.31 -20.76
CA GLY A 81 -6.08 5.18 -19.69
C GLY A 81 -7.10 4.47 -18.82
N ALA A 82 -8.09 3.78 -19.41
CA ALA A 82 -9.11 3.07 -18.63
C ALA A 82 -8.51 1.94 -17.79
N ALA A 83 -7.59 1.14 -18.35
CA ALA A 83 -6.93 0.07 -17.61
C ALA A 83 -6.08 0.62 -16.45
N LEU A 84 -5.33 1.71 -16.66
CA LEU A 84 -4.56 2.39 -15.62
C LEU A 84 -5.45 2.97 -14.52
N THR A 85 -6.61 3.53 -14.87
CA THR A 85 -7.61 4.01 -13.90
C THR A 85 -8.10 2.89 -13.00
N PHE A 86 -8.45 1.72 -13.56
CA PHE A 86 -8.86 0.56 -12.77
C PHE A 86 -7.73 0.00 -11.89
N LEU A 87 -6.48 0.12 -12.34
CA LEU A 87 -5.28 -0.20 -11.57
C LEU A 87 -4.90 0.88 -10.54
N LYS A 88 -5.64 2.00 -10.49
CA LYS A 88 -5.37 3.18 -9.63
C LYS A 88 -4.01 3.83 -9.88
N ARG A 89 -3.47 3.66 -11.08
CA ARG A 89 -2.25 4.34 -11.56
C ARG A 89 -2.66 5.66 -12.21
N TYR A 90 -3.21 6.56 -11.40
CA TYR A 90 -3.96 7.71 -11.86
C TYR A 90 -3.10 8.72 -12.62
N GLU A 91 -1.86 8.95 -12.19
CA GLU A 91 -0.93 9.86 -12.84
C GLU A 91 -0.64 9.40 -14.27
N GLU A 92 -0.35 8.11 -14.45
CA GLU A 92 -0.11 7.51 -15.76
C GLU A 92 -1.37 7.54 -16.64
N ALA A 93 -2.55 7.36 -16.04
CA ALA A 93 -3.82 7.48 -16.74
C ALA A 93 -4.04 8.90 -17.26
N VAL A 94 -3.80 9.94 -16.44
CA VAL A 94 -3.88 11.36 -16.84
C VAL A 94 -2.96 11.63 -18.03
N THR A 95 -1.67 11.26 -17.93
CA THR A 95 -0.71 11.45 -19.02
C THR A 95 -1.17 10.77 -20.29
N THR A 96 -1.66 9.52 -20.20
CA THR A 96 -2.15 8.76 -21.35
C THR A 96 -3.35 9.44 -22.01
N TYR A 97 -4.34 9.90 -21.23
CA TYR A 97 -5.50 10.60 -21.76
C TYR A 97 -5.09 11.92 -22.44
N GLN A 98 -4.18 12.67 -21.84
CA GLN A 98 -3.64 13.91 -22.43
C GLN A 98 -2.90 13.64 -23.75
N ASP A 99 -2.10 12.58 -23.82
CA ASP A 99 -1.41 12.19 -25.05
C ASP A 99 -2.39 11.80 -26.16
N GLY A 100 -3.46 11.07 -25.83
CA GLY A 100 -4.55 10.79 -26.77
C GLY A 100 -5.26 12.08 -27.25
N LEU A 101 -5.46 13.05 -26.36
CA LEU A 101 -6.10 14.33 -26.69
C LEU A 101 -5.21 15.21 -27.57
N LYS A 102 -3.88 15.08 -27.52
CA LYS A 102 -2.99 15.73 -28.50
C LYS A 102 -3.27 15.26 -29.93
N LEU A 103 -3.67 13.99 -30.10
CA LEU A 103 -4.03 13.42 -31.41
C LEU A 103 -5.45 13.78 -31.84
N ASN A 104 -6.40 13.81 -30.90
CA ASN A 104 -7.78 14.21 -31.15
C ASN A 104 -8.34 14.99 -29.95
N PRO A 105 -8.25 16.33 -29.96
CA PRO A 105 -8.64 17.17 -28.83
C PRO A 105 -10.12 17.09 -28.43
N ASN A 106 -11.00 16.72 -29.36
CA ASN A 106 -12.45 16.68 -29.17
C ASN A 106 -12.99 15.26 -28.97
N ASN A 107 -12.13 14.30 -28.59
CA ASN A 107 -12.59 12.93 -28.37
C ASN A 107 -13.31 12.78 -27.01
N ASP A 108 -14.63 12.64 -27.04
CA ASP A 108 -15.47 12.53 -25.84
C ASP A 108 -15.01 11.44 -24.87
N GLN A 109 -14.54 10.29 -25.37
CA GLN A 109 -14.12 9.18 -24.52
C GLN A 109 -12.84 9.53 -23.73
N LEU A 110 -11.91 10.24 -24.36
CA LEU A 110 -10.68 10.70 -23.70
C LEU A 110 -10.97 11.84 -22.72
N VAL A 111 -11.82 12.81 -23.11
CA VAL A 111 -12.22 13.93 -22.23
C VAL A 111 -12.94 13.42 -20.99
N ASN A 112 -13.89 12.50 -21.15
CA ASN A 112 -14.64 11.93 -20.03
C ASN A 112 -13.75 11.04 -19.16
N GLY A 113 -12.85 10.26 -19.77
CA GLY A 113 -11.87 9.45 -19.05
C GLY A 113 -10.94 10.30 -18.18
N LEU A 114 -10.42 11.40 -18.72
CA LEU A 114 -9.57 12.35 -17.98
C LEU A 114 -10.32 12.97 -16.79
N LYS A 115 -11.55 13.46 -17.02
CA LYS A 115 -12.39 14.04 -15.96
C LYS A 115 -12.67 13.05 -14.82
N GLU A 116 -12.93 11.79 -15.15
CA GLU A 116 -13.19 10.77 -14.13
C GLU A 116 -11.94 10.49 -13.29
N VAL A 117 -10.76 10.40 -13.91
CA VAL A 117 -9.49 10.24 -13.19
C VAL A 117 -9.20 11.45 -12.30
N GLU A 118 -9.38 12.68 -12.79
CA GLU A 118 -9.17 13.90 -12.01
C GLU A 118 -10.10 13.97 -10.79
N LYS A 119 -11.34 13.50 -10.94
CA LYS A 119 -12.31 13.37 -9.85
C LYS A 119 -11.88 12.32 -8.83
N GLU A 120 -11.38 11.17 -9.27
CA GLU A 120 -10.85 10.11 -8.39
C GLU A 120 -9.59 10.58 -7.62
N ILE A 121 -8.68 11.31 -8.28
CA ILE A 121 -7.53 11.94 -7.62
C ILE A 121 -8.01 12.94 -6.56
N SER A 122 -8.97 13.79 -6.91
CA SER A 122 -9.54 14.79 -6.00
C SER A 122 -10.26 14.16 -4.79
N ALA A 123 -10.96 13.05 -5.01
CA ALA A 123 -11.63 12.28 -3.97
C ALA A 123 -10.62 11.55 -3.05
N SER A 124 -9.56 10.98 -3.63
CA SER A 124 -8.45 10.35 -2.89
C SER A 124 -7.73 11.36 -1.99
N GLN A 125 -7.44 12.55 -2.52
CA GLN A 125 -6.86 13.64 -1.73
C GLN A 125 -7.76 14.06 -0.57
N LYS A 126 -9.09 14.16 -0.76
CA LYS A 126 -10.08 14.41 0.31
C LYS A 126 -10.06 13.40 1.45
N SER A 127 -9.49 12.21 1.24
CA SER A 127 -9.40 11.15 2.25
C SER A 127 -8.13 11.20 3.11
N MET A 128 -7.14 12.07 2.83
CA MET A 128 -5.99 12.23 3.73
C MET A 128 -6.30 13.18 4.90
N PRO A 129 -5.99 12.78 6.15
CA PRO A 129 -6.13 13.67 7.31
C PRO A 129 -5.31 14.94 7.09
N ASN A 130 -5.89 16.11 7.34
CA ASN A 130 -5.16 17.37 7.25
C ASN A 130 -4.10 17.42 8.38
N PRO A 131 -2.80 17.35 8.08
CA PRO A 131 -1.75 17.27 9.10
C PRO A 131 -1.68 18.54 9.96
N PHE A 132 -2.10 19.69 9.42
CA PHE A 132 -2.16 20.96 10.16
C PHE A 132 -3.39 21.07 11.08
N ALA A 133 -4.40 20.22 10.88
CA ALA A 133 -5.59 20.13 11.73
C ALA A 133 -5.44 19.10 12.87
N ASP A 134 -4.34 18.33 12.89
CA ASP A 134 -4.00 17.43 14.00
C ASP A 134 -3.84 18.23 15.31
N PRO A 135 -4.54 17.88 16.40
CA PRO A 135 -4.39 18.56 17.69
C PRO A 135 -2.93 18.65 18.18
N GLY A 136 -2.09 17.68 17.84
CA GLY A 136 -0.66 17.66 18.19
C GLY A 136 0.26 18.36 17.19
N ALA A 137 -0.26 18.99 16.12
CA ALA A 137 0.55 19.57 15.06
C ALA A 137 1.51 20.66 15.57
N LEU A 138 1.01 21.58 16.40
CA LEU A 138 1.84 22.65 16.95
C LEU A 138 2.96 22.13 17.86
N ASP A 139 2.68 21.08 18.63
CA ASP A 139 3.68 20.49 19.53
C ASP A 139 4.78 19.76 18.75
N LYS A 140 4.42 19.06 17.67
CA LYS A 140 5.38 18.45 16.73
C LYS A 140 6.29 19.49 16.07
N LEU A 141 5.72 20.61 15.61
CA LEU A 141 6.50 21.70 15.01
C LEU A 141 7.39 22.41 16.05
N ARG A 142 6.93 22.54 17.29
CA ARG A 142 7.71 23.14 18.39
C ARG A 142 8.87 22.24 18.82
N ALA A 143 8.68 20.93 18.79
CA ALA A 143 9.71 19.94 19.18
C ALA A 143 10.84 19.80 18.14
N ASN A 144 10.62 20.21 16.89
CA ASN A 144 11.64 20.16 15.85
C ASN A 144 12.49 21.46 15.83
N PRO A 145 13.83 21.39 15.93
CA PRO A 145 14.69 22.56 16.04
C PRO A 145 14.52 23.56 14.89
N THR A 146 14.31 23.07 13.67
CA THR A 146 14.19 23.91 12.47
C THR A 146 12.84 24.61 12.39
N THR A 147 11.74 23.87 12.62
CA THR A 147 10.39 24.45 12.50
C THR A 147 9.97 25.27 13.71
N SER A 148 10.60 25.06 14.88
CA SER A 148 10.34 25.84 16.09
C SER A 148 10.55 27.34 15.88
N ALA A 149 11.55 27.73 15.09
CA ALA A 149 11.86 29.12 14.77
C ALA A 149 10.75 29.79 13.92
N TYR A 150 10.04 29.02 13.08
CA TYR A 150 8.97 29.54 12.23
C TYR A 150 7.72 29.91 13.03
N LEU A 151 7.48 29.23 14.16
CA LEU A 151 6.31 29.49 15.02
C LEU A 151 6.32 30.90 15.64
N ASN A 152 7.48 31.55 15.70
CA ASN A 152 7.62 32.93 16.18
C ASN A 152 7.33 33.98 15.08
N GLN A 153 7.08 33.54 13.84
CA GLN A 153 6.87 34.41 12.69
C GLN A 153 5.36 34.59 12.42
N PRO A 154 4.79 35.80 12.51
CA PRO A 154 3.36 36.03 12.38
C PRO A 154 2.77 35.63 11.01
N ASP A 155 3.53 35.81 9.94
CA ASP A 155 3.16 35.44 8.58
C ASP A 155 3.10 33.91 8.41
N PHE A 156 4.06 33.18 8.99
CA PHE A 156 4.02 31.73 9.01
C PHE A 156 2.83 31.18 9.82
N MET A 157 2.55 31.78 10.98
CA MET A 157 1.37 31.39 11.78
C MET A 157 0.06 31.68 11.05
N ALA A 158 -0.01 32.73 10.22
CA ALA A 158 -1.15 32.95 9.35
C ALA A 158 -1.30 31.83 8.30
N MET A 159 -0.21 31.42 7.63
CA MET A 159 -0.22 30.28 6.70
C MET A 159 -0.65 28.98 7.40
N PHE A 160 -0.12 28.71 8.59
CA PHE A 160 -0.49 27.57 9.42
C PHE A 160 -1.99 27.56 9.76
N ASN A 161 -2.55 28.70 10.17
CA ASN A 161 -3.96 28.80 10.54
C ASN A 161 -4.90 28.64 9.34
N VAL A 162 -4.51 29.17 8.18
CA VAL A 162 -5.26 28.96 6.92
C VAL A 162 -5.19 27.49 6.52
N ALA A 163 -4.01 26.86 6.54
CA ALA A 163 -3.84 25.44 6.23
C ALA A 163 -4.56 24.52 7.21
N LYS A 164 -4.62 24.88 8.50
CA LYS A 164 -5.40 24.19 9.53
C LYS A 164 -6.90 24.24 9.25
N SER A 165 -7.39 25.39 8.79
CA SER A 165 -8.83 25.64 8.59
C SER A 165 -9.33 25.19 7.22
N SER A 166 -8.48 25.20 6.19
CA SER A 166 -8.82 24.82 4.83
C SER A 166 -7.67 24.07 4.15
N ARG A 167 -7.96 22.82 3.77
CA ARG A 167 -7.01 21.95 3.05
C ARG A 167 -6.82 22.39 1.59
N GLU A 168 -7.83 22.96 0.98
CA GLU A 168 -7.78 23.45 -0.42
C GLU A 168 -6.86 24.66 -0.54
N LEU A 169 -6.85 25.50 0.50
CA LEU A 169 -5.96 26.65 0.63
C LEU A 169 -4.56 26.30 1.13
N MET A 170 -4.22 25.01 1.26
CA MET A 170 -2.86 24.58 1.61
C MET A 170 -1.91 24.67 0.41
N THR A 171 -2.41 24.39 -0.80
CA THR A 171 -1.61 24.28 -2.02
C THR A 171 -0.96 25.61 -2.42
N GLN A 172 -1.59 26.74 -2.11
CA GLN A 172 -1.06 28.09 -2.33
C GLN A 172 0.22 28.39 -1.53
N PHE A 173 0.51 27.64 -0.46
CA PHE A 173 1.71 27.84 0.37
C PHE A 173 2.86 26.89 0.02
N MET A 174 2.70 26.01 -0.98
CA MET A 174 3.73 25.04 -1.37
C MET A 174 5.00 25.67 -1.94
N ASN A 175 4.96 26.97 -2.30
CA ASN A 175 6.13 27.72 -2.73
C ASN A 175 6.93 28.34 -1.56
N ASP A 176 6.41 28.32 -0.33
CA ASP A 176 7.14 28.79 0.85
C ASP A 176 7.96 27.64 1.48
N PRO A 177 9.31 27.74 1.51
CA PRO A 177 10.16 26.67 2.03
C PRO A 177 9.89 26.32 3.49
N ARG A 178 9.45 27.28 4.31
CA ARG A 178 9.10 27.08 5.72
C ARG A 178 7.86 26.22 5.83
N PHE A 179 6.88 26.47 4.95
CA PHE A 179 5.62 25.74 4.90
C PHE A 179 5.82 24.29 4.47
N VAL A 180 6.63 24.06 3.44
CA VAL A 180 6.97 22.70 2.96
C VAL A 180 7.74 21.91 4.03
N ASN A 181 8.68 22.54 4.71
CA ASN A 181 9.42 21.93 5.82
C ASN A 181 8.47 21.55 6.97
N ALA A 182 7.57 22.45 7.38
CA ALA A 182 6.58 22.18 8.40
C ALA A 182 5.61 21.05 8.02
N LEU A 183 5.14 21.01 6.77
CA LEU A 183 4.34 19.91 6.25
C LEU A 183 5.11 18.58 6.34
N GLY A 184 6.40 18.59 6.03
CA GLY A 184 7.27 17.42 6.12
C GLY A 184 7.38 16.89 7.55
N VAL A 185 7.66 17.76 8.52
CA VAL A 185 7.72 17.42 9.94
C VAL A 185 6.39 16.82 10.44
N LEU A 186 5.25 17.39 10.03
CA LEU A 186 3.93 16.90 10.43
C LEU A 186 3.57 15.54 9.81
N LEU A 187 4.05 15.27 8.61
CA LEU A 187 3.89 13.99 7.90
C LEU A 187 4.98 12.97 8.25
N GLY A 188 5.99 13.35 9.03
CA GLY A 188 7.11 12.49 9.39
C GLY A 188 8.06 12.17 8.22
N ILE A 189 8.12 13.05 7.22
CA ILE A 189 8.94 12.89 6.00
C ILE A 189 9.81 14.12 5.78
N ASN A 190 11.03 13.93 5.25
CA ASN A 190 11.92 15.04 4.97
C ASN A 190 11.65 15.60 3.56
N LEU A 191 10.78 16.60 3.47
CA LEU A 191 10.43 17.28 2.20
C LEU A 191 11.44 18.36 1.80
N SER A 192 12.47 18.61 2.61
CA SER A 192 13.41 19.73 2.44
C SER A 192 14.51 19.48 1.40
N ALA A 193 14.57 18.28 0.81
CA ALA A 193 15.67 17.86 -0.07
C ALA A 193 15.24 17.45 -1.50
N ASP A 194 13.95 17.36 -1.80
CA ASP A 194 13.46 16.99 -3.13
C ASP A 194 12.80 18.18 -3.82
N ALA A 195 13.59 18.91 -4.61
CA ALA A 195 13.10 19.88 -5.59
C ALA A 195 12.41 19.21 -6.79
N SER A 196 11.62 18.15 -6.53
CA SER A 196 10.86 17.39 -7.51
C SER A 196 9.39 17.19 -7.12
N PHE A 197 8.94 17.74 -5.98
CA PHE A 197 7.51 17.81 -5.66
C PHE A 197 6.87 18.99 -6.42
N ASN A 198 6.51 18.74 -7.67
CA ASN A 198 5.74 19.67 -8.50
C ASN A 198 4.25 19.23 -8.48
N PRO A 199 3.40 19.76 -7.58
CA PRO A 199 1.96 19.59 -7.73
C PRO A 199 1.55 20.46 -8.92
N GLY A 200 1.45 19.84 -10.10
CA GLY A 200 1.26 20.52 -11.38
C GLY A 200 0.11 21.54 -11.35
N ILE A 201 0.46 22.82 -11.27
CA ILE A 201 -0.44 23.93 -11.55
C ILE A 201 0.12 24.66 -12.77
N SER A 202 -0.67 24.62 -13.84
CA SER A 202 -0.46 25.40 -15.05
C SER A 202 -0.36 26.89 -14.72
N HIS A 203 0.68 27.55 -15.24
CA HIS A 203 0.87 28.99 -15.17
C HIS A 203 -0.37 29.75 -15.66
N ASN A 204 -0.95 30.60 -14.82
CA ASN A 204 -1.53 31.85 -15.32
C ASN A 204 -1.56 32.96 -14.26
N GLN A 205 -0.78 33.99 -14.58
CA GLN A 205 -0.91 35.42 -14.27
C GLN A 205 -0.89 35.90 -12.81
N SER A 206 0.19 36.64 -12.55
CA SER A 206 0.42 37.61 -11.48
C SER A 206 -0.78 38.51 -11.19
N ARG A 207 -1.25 38.50 -9.93
CA ARG A 207 -1.87 39.67 -9.29
C ARG A 207 -1.47 39.74 -7.83
N THR A 208 -0.58 40.68 -7.53
CA THR A 208 -0.37 41.23 -6.19
C THR A 208 -1.60 42.06 -5.80
N LEU A 209 -2.24 41.76 -4.67
CA LEU A 209 -3.21 42.65 -4.04
C LEU A 209 -2.98 42.68 -2.51
N PRO A 210 -3.18 43.84 -1.85
CA PRO A 210 -2.68 44.09 -0.49
C PRO A 210 -3.65 43.59 0.60
N LEU A 211 -3.08 43.31 1.79
CA LEU A 211 -3.82 42.93 3.00
C LEU A 211 -4.73 44.08 3.51
N PRO A 212 -6.00 43.80 3.89
CA PRO A 212 -6.80 44.74 4.68
C PRO A 212 -6.47 44.68 6.18
N GLN A 213 -6.38 45.88 6.76
CA GLN A 213 -6.11 46.18 8.17
C GLN A 213 -7.28 45.83 9.12
N VAL A 214 -6.90 45.69 10.38
CA VAL A 214 -7.71 45.39 11.57
C VAL A 214 -8.55 46.60 12.02
N MET A 215 -9.84 46.39 12.30
CA MET A 215 -10.67 47.12 13.29
C MET A 215 -11.75 46.12 13.78
N SER A 216 -11.70 45.53 14.99
CA SER A 216 -11.91 46.04 16.37
C SER A 216 -13.36 46.43 16.73
N ASP A 217 -13.99 45.53 17.50
CA ASP A 217 -14.91 45.67 18.64
C ASP A 217 -16.18 46.56 18.59
N HIS A 218 -17.34 45.90 18.64
CA HIS A 218 -18.32 45.94 19.74
C HIS A 218 -19.37 44.83 19.48
N GLN A 219 -19.34 43.71 20.20
CA GLN A 219 -19.85 43.42 21.55
C GLN A 219 -21.23 42.72 21.54
N LEU A 220 -21.19 41.48 22.07
CA LEU A 220 -22.17 40.87 22.98
C LEU A 220 -23.59 40.66 22.44
N ASN A 221 -23.98 39.41 22.16
CA ASN A 221 -24.35 38.47 23.24
C ASN A 221 -24.60 37.04 22.75
N SER A 222 -24.14 36.09 23.56
CA SER A 222 -24.67 34.74 23.85
C SER A 222 -25.51 34.00 22.78
N SER A 223 -25.04 32.83 22.33
CA SER A 223 -25.53 31.54 22.86
C SER A 223 -25.09 30.34 22.00
N SER A 224 -24.48 29.37 22.68
CA SER A 224 -24.54 27.91 22.46
C SER A 224 -24.41 27.34 21.05
N SER A 225 -23.25 26.69 20.83
CA SER A 225 -23.07 25.40 20.16
C SER A 225 -24.23 24.87 19.29
N ASN A 226 -24.04 24.90 17.97
CA ASN A 226 -24.72 23.95 17.10
C ASN A 226 -23.68 23.10 16.35
N LYS A 227 -23.48 21.90 16.87
CA LYS A 227 -23.02 20.76 16.09
C LYS A 227 -24.08 20.51 15.01
N GLU A 228 -23.79 20.83 13.76
CA GLU A 228 -24.52 20.24 12.65
C GLU A 228 -24.18 18.75 12.58
N LYS A 229 -24.94 17.97 13.36
CA LYS A 229 -25.21 16.58 13.04
C LYS A 229 -26.07 16.61 11.78
N THR A 230 -25.56 16.10 10.68
CA THR A 230 -26.41 15.58 9.60
C THR A 230 -27.17 14.39 10.18
N GLN A 231 -28.31 14.67 10.82
CA GLN A 231 -29.27 13.65 11.19
C GLN A 231 -29.87 13.11 9.90
N GLU A 232 -29.66 11.82 9.61
CA GLU A 232 -30.66 11.05 8.87
C GLU A 232 -32.02 11.42 9.46
N LYS A 233 -32.94 11.94 8.64
CA LYS A 233 -34.33 12.14 9.06
C LYS A 233 -34.86 10.78 9.51
N LYS A 234 -34.92 10.55 10.82
CA LYS A 234 -35.59 9.39 11.40
C LYS A 234 -37.05 9.46 10.98
N MET A 235 -37.47 8.60 10.06
CA MET A 235 -38.89 8.38 9.78
C MET A 235 -39.55 7.83 11.05
N THR A 236 -40.32 8.68 11.70
CA THR A 236 -41.21 8.33 12.83
C THR A 236 -42.63 8.15 12.30
N ALA A 237 -43.50 7.50 13.06
CA ALA A 237 -44.91 7.33 12.67
C ALA A 237 -45.66 8.66 12.42
N ASP A 238 -45.08 9.79 12.86
CA ASP A 238 -45.64 11.13 12.74
C ASP A 238 -45.16 11.89 11.48
N THR A 239 -44.42 11.23 10.58
CA THR A 239 -43.98 11.88 9.33
C THR A 239 -45.21 12.22 8.45
N PRO A 240 -45.41 13.48 8.01
CA PRO A 240 -46.65 13.91 7.36
C PRO A 240 -47.04 13.17 6.08
N ASP A 241 -46.05 12.62 5.37
CA ASP A 241 -46.16 12.05 4.03
C ASP A 241 -46.41 10.53 4.00
N LEU A 242 -46.68 9.91 5.15
CA LEU A 242 -46.84 8.45 5.29
C LEU A 242 -48.30 8.02 5.31
N ASN A 243 -48.60 6.95 4.57
CA ASN A 243 -49.91 6.30 4.59
C ASN A 243 -50.13 5.49 5.89
N ASP A 244 -51.38 5.12 6.18
CA ASP A 244 -51.73 4.45 7.44
C ASP A 244 -51.03 3.10 7.63
N GLU A 245 -50.78 2.36 6.55
CA GLU A 245 -50.07 1.08 6.59
C GLU A 245 -48.57 1.27 6.92
N GLN A 246 -47.92 2.26 6.32
CA GLN A 246 -46.53 2.64 6.62
C GLN A 246 -46.38 3.11 8.07
N ARG A 247 -47.35 3.84 8.61
CA ARG A 247 -47.35 4.24 10.04
C ARG A 247 -47.44 3.02 10.96
N LYS A 248 -48.31 2.06 10.64
CA LYS A 248 -48.41 0.78 11.37
C LYS A 248 -47.11 -0.02 11.28
N ALA A 249 -46.52 -0.11 10.09
CA ALA A 249 -45.24 -0.80 9.87
C ALA A 249 -44.10 -0.19 10.71
N ILE A 250 -44.01 1.15 10.76
CA ILE A 250 -42.99 1.85 11.57
C ILE A 250 -43.20 1.60 13.06
N LYS A 251 -44.45 1.57 13.54
CA LYS A 251 -44.76 1.28 14.95
C LYS A 251 -44.35 -0.15 15.33
N GLU A 252 -44.68 -1.13 14.49
CA GLU A 252 -44.24 -2.52 14.69
C GLU A 252 -42.71 -2.63 14.66
N LYS A 253 -42.02 -1.95 13.73
CA LYS A 253 -40.55 -1.86 13.72
C LYS A 253 -39.98 -1.30 15.02
N GLU A 254 -40.60 -0.26 15.60
CA GLU A 254 -40.13 0.33 16.86
C GLU A 254 -40.30 -0.62 18.05
N LEU A 255 -41.41 -1.36 18.11
CA LEU A 255 -41.61 -2.43 19.08
C LEU A 255 -40.57 -3.55 18.90
N GLY A 256 -40.31 -3.95 17.66
CA GLY A 256 -39.26 -4.92 17.33
C GLY A 256 -37.86 -4.43 17.74
N ASN A 257 -37.55 -3.15 17.54
CA ASN A 257 -36.29 -2.54 17.99
C ASN A 257 -36.17 -2.54 19.52
N ALA A 258 -37.27 -2.31 20.25
CA ALA A 258 -37.30 -2.34 21.70
C ALA A 258 -37.08 -3.77 22.23
N ALA A 259 -37.78 -4.76 21.67
CA ALA A 259 -37.60 -6.17 21.98
C ALA A 259 -36.16 -6.64 21.68
N TYR A 260 -35.60 -6.24 20.53
CA TYR A 260 -34.21 -6.56 20.16
C TYR A 260 -33.19 -6.00 21.18
N LYS A 261 -33.39 -4.76 21.66
CA LYS A 261 -32.53 -4.18 22.71
C LYS A 261 -32.63 -4.94 24.03
N ASN A 262 -33.81 -5.47 24.34
CA ASN A 262 -34.04 -6.31 25.52
C ASN A 262 -33.58 -7.77 25.31
N LYS A 263 -33.00 -8.10 24.14
CA LYS A 263 -32.61 -9.46 23.72
C LYS A 263 -33.77 -10.45 23.67
N ASP A 264 -35.00 -9.95 23.57
CA ASP A 264 -36.19 -10.77 23.35
C ASP A 264 -36.34 -11.01 21.84
N PHE A 265 -35.56 -11.97 21.34
CA PHE A 265 -35.36 -12.17 19.91
C PHE A 265 -36.61 -12.69 19.20
N ASP A 266 -37.37 -13.58 19.83
CA ASP A 266 -38.58 -14.14 19.21
C ASP A 266 -39.68 -13.08 19.08
N VAL A 267 -39.86 -12.25 20.11
CA VAL A 267 -40.77 -11.10 20.06
C VAL A 267 -40.31 -10.06 19.03
N ALA A 268 -39.00 -9.80 18.94
CA ALA A 268 -38.46 -8.89 17.93
C ALA A 268 -38.73 -9.39 16.49
N ILE A 269 -38.50 -10.69 16.23
CA ILE A 269 -38.78 -11.34 14.94
C ILE A 269 -40.27 -11.22 14.58
N ALA A 270 -41.16 -11.48 15.54
CA ALA A 270 -42.60 -11.37 15.33
C ALA A 270 -43.00 -9.94 14.92
N HIS A 271 -42.52 -8.92 15.64
CA HIS A 271 -42.80 -7.52 15.32
C HIS A 271 -42.23 -7.09 13.96
N TYR A 272 -41.00 -7.49 13.60
CA TYR A 272 -40.48 -7.18 12.26
C TYR A 272 -41.24 -7.89 11.15
N THR A 273 -41.64 -9.14 11.36
CA THR A 273 -42.47 -9.89 10.40
C THR A 273 -43.80 -9.20 10.18
N LYS A 274 -44.45 -8.75 11.26
CA LYS A 274 -45.69 -7.97 11.18
C LYS A 274 -45.50 -6.61 10.51
N ALA A 275 -44.36 -5.95 10.70
CA ALA A 275 -44.03 -4.72 9.96
C ALA A 275 -43.95 -4.96 8.44
N MET A 276 -43.47 -6.14 8.02
CA MET A 276 -43.37 -6.53 6.60
C MET A 276 -44.73 -6.87 6.00
N GLU A 277 -45.69 -7.33 6.79
CA GLU A 277 -47.09 -7.51 6.33
C GLU A 277 -47.74 -6.18 5.96
N TYR A 278 -47.43 -5.11 6.71
CA TYR A 278 -47.95 -3.76 6.44
C TYR A 278 -47.20 -3.02 5.32
N ASP A 279 -45.88 -3.17 5.24
CA ASP A 279 -45.06 -2.53 4.20
C ASP A 279 -43.94 -3.49 3.73
N PRO A 280 -44.27 -4.41 2.80
CA PRO A 280 -43.33 -5.43 2.33
C PRO A 280 -42.20 -4.85 1.48
N LYS A 281 -42.31 -3.59 1.03
CA LYS A 281 -41.38 -2.93 0.10
C LYS A 281 -40.17 -2.32 0.80
N ASN A 282 -40.16 -2.32 2.13
CA ASN A 282 -39.12 -1.67 2.91
C ASN A 282 -38.04 -2.66 3.36
N LEU A 283 -36.91 -2.61 2.68
CA LEU A 283 -35.67 -3.36 2.98
C LEU A 283 -35.28 -3.29 4.48
N THR A 284 -35.58 -2.20 5.18
CA THR A 284 -35.16 -2.01 6.58
C THR A 284 -35.66 -3.13 7.49
N PHE A 285 -36.91 -3.57 7.31
CA PHE A 285 -37.51 -4.60 8.18
C PHE A 285 -36.80 -5.94 8.01
N TYR A 286 -36.52 -6.34 6.77
CA TYR A 286 -35.72 -7.52 6.45
C TYR A 286 -34.33 -7.44 7.09
N THR A 287 -33.64 -6.30 6.95
CA THR A 287 -32.29 -6.16 7.53
C THR A 287 -32.28 -6.11 9.05
N ASN A 288 -33.36 -5.68 9.69
CA ASN A 288 -33.48 -5.68 11.15
C ASN A 288 -33.80 -7.09 11.67
N ARG A 289 -34.70 -7.84 11.02
CA ARG A 289 -34.96 -9.23 11.34
C ARG A 289 -33.73 -10.11 11.13
N ALA A 290 -33.00 -9.90 10.03
CA ALA A 290 -31.71 -10.55 9.79
C ALA A 290 -30.69 -10.27 10.90
N ALA A 291 -30.68 -9.05 11.47
CA ALA A 291 -29.79 -8.74 12.59
C ALA A 291 -30.14 -9.60 13.81
N VAL A 292 -31.42 -9.85 14.06
CA VAL A 292 -31.88 -10.71 15.16
C VAL A 292 -31.46 -12.15 14.93
N HIS A 293 -31.69 -12.70 13.73
CA HIS A 293 -31.24 -14.05 13.38
C HIS A 293 -29.72 -14.21 13.54
N PHE A 294 -28.94 -13.21 13.12
CA PHE A 294 -27.48 -13.21 13.27
C PHE A 294 -27.02 -13.28 14.74
N GLU A 295 -27.69 -12.55 15.64
CA GLU A 295 -27.39 -12.56 17.08
C GLU A 295 -27.85 -13.86 17.75
N LYS A 296 -28.96 -14.45 17.30
CA LYS A 296 -29.45 -15.76 17.76
C LYS A 296 -28.55 -16.93 17.31
N GLY A 297 -27.67 -16.69 16.34
CA GLY A 297 -26.82 -17.73 15.74
C GLY A 297 -27.49 -18.49 14.59
N ASP A 298 -28.68 -18.06 14.18
CA ASP A 298 -29.43 -18.60 13.06
C ASP A 298 -28.96 -17.95 11.75
N LEU A 299 -27.84 -18.44 11.25
CA LEU A 299 -27.11 -17.79 10.15
C LEU A 299 -27.80 -17.96 8.80
N ASP A 300 -28.49 -19.07 8.57
CA ASP A 300 -29.18 -19.35 7.32
C ASP A 300 -30.37 -18.39 7.11
N ASN A 301 -31.24 -18.25 8.12
CA ASN A 301 -32.35 -17.30 8.06
C ASN A 301 -31.86 -15.84 7.99
N CYS A 302 -30.74 -15.51 8.65
CA CYS A 302 -30.10 -14.21 8.51
C CYS A 302 -29.71 -13.92 7.05
N ILE A 303 -29.10 -14.89 6.36
CA ILE A 303 -28.68 -14.75 4.96
C ILE A 303 -29.90 -14.65 4.05
N GLU A 304 -30.93 -15.47 4.28
CA GLU A 304 -32.17 -15.45 3.50
C GLU A 304 -32.87 -14.08 3.61
N ASP A 305 -33.03 -13.56 4.82
CA ASP A 305 -33.63 -12.24 5.05
C ASP A 305 -32.83 -11.12 4.38
N CYS A 306 -31.50 -11.16 4.47
CA CYS A 306 -30.68 -10.16 3.80
C CYS A 306 -30.81 -10.26 2.26
N ARG A 307 -30.88 -11.47 1.69
CA ARG A 307 -31.06 -11.66 0.24
C ARG A 307 -32.41 -11.12 -0.23
N LYS A 308 -33.51 -11.50 0.44
CA LYS A 308 -34.85 -10.98 0.15
C LYS A 308 -34.90 -9.46 0.30
N GLY A 309 -34.28 -8.94 1.36
CA GLY A 309 -34.14 -7.51 1.56
C GLY A 309 -33.44 -6.83 0.39
N ILE A 310 -32.29 -7.33 -0.07
CA ILE A 310 -31.52 -6.76 -1.19
C ILE A 310 -32.34 -6.75 -2.48
N GLU A 311 -33.06 -7.83 -2.77
CA GLU A 311 -33.94 -7.94 -3.95
C GLU A 311 -35.00 -6.83 -3.95
N ILE A 312 -35.75 -6.73 -2.86
CA ILE A 312 -36.80 -5.71 -2.66
C ILE A 312 -36.19 -4.30 -2.67
N GLY A 313 -35.03 -4.13 -2.02
CA GLY A 313 -34.31 -2.86 -1.98
C GLY A 313 -33.88 -2.39 -3.37
N ARG A 314 -33.45 -3.31 -4.26
CA ARG A 314 -33.10 -2.97 -5.64
C ARG A 314 -34.33 -2.67 -6.49
N GLU A 315 -35.41 -3.43 -6.32
CA GLU A 315 -36.68 -3.19 -7.04
C GLU A 315 -37.27 -1.81 -6.70
N HIS A 316 -37.19 -1.40 -5.44
CA HIS A 316 -37.76 -0.14 -4.96
C HIS A 316 -36.74 0.99 -4.77
N ARG A 317 -35.51 0.84 -5.30
CA ARG A 317 -34.45 1.87 -5.29
C ARG A 317 -34.13 2.40 -3.88
N ALA A 318 -34.04 1.49 -2.92
CA ALA A 318 -33.60 1.79 -1.56
C ALA A 318 -32.16 2.36 -1.55
N ASP A 319 -31.82 3.09 -0.48
CA ASP A 319 -30.50 3.67 -0.31
C ASP A 319 -29.40 2.58 -0.39
N PHE A 320 -28.39 2.83 -1.23
CA PHE A 320 -27.24 1.94 -1.44
C PHE A 320 -26.55 1.56 -0.12
N LYS A 321 -26.58 2.42 0.91
CA LYS A 321 -26.06 2.12 2.26
C LYS A 321 -26.78 0.97 2.93
N LEU A 322 -28.10 0.88 2.76
CA LEU A 322 -28.90 -0.19 3.35
C LEU A 322 -28.63 -1.53 2.64
N ILE A 323 -28.50 -1.49 1.31
CA ILE A 323 -28.12 -2.65 0.48
C ILE A 323 -26.72 -3.12 0.85
N ALA A 324 -25.75 -2.20 0.97
CA ALA A 324 -24.40 -2.49 1.42
C ALA A 324 -24.40 -3.13 2.81
N LYS A 325 -25.19 -2.60 3.76
CA LYS A 325 -25.32 -3.16 5.11
C LYS A 325 -25.86 -4.60 5.10
N ALA A 326 -26.80 -4.91 4.20
CA ALA A 326 -27.32 -6.26 4.03
C ALA A 326 -26.23 -7.22 3.51
N PHE A 327 -25.46 -6.83 2.49
CA PHE A 327 -24.31 -7.60 2.00
C PHE A 327 -23.25 -7.81 3.08
N ALA A 328 -22.91 -6.76 3.85
CA ALA A 328 -21.97 -6.86 4.96
C ALA A 328 -22.46 -7.84 6.03
N ARG A 329 -23.78 -7.91 6.29
CA ARG A 329 -24.34 -8.87 7.24
C ARG A 329 -24.26 -10.32 6.73
N ILE A 330 -24.56 -10.55 5.45
CA ILE A 330 -24.35 -11.86 4.79
C ILE A 330 -22.87 -12.27 4.93
N ALA A 331 -21.95 -11.35 4.65
CA ALA A 331 -20.52 -11.61 4.77
C ALA A 331 -20.12 -12.01 6.20
N ASN A 332 -20.60 -11.27 7.22
CA ASN A 332 -20.36 -11.62 8.62
C ASN A 332 -20.95 -12.99 9.00
N ALA A 333 -22.11 -13.37 8.43
CA ALA A 333 -22.71 -14.69 8.65
C ALA A 333 -21.81 -15.79 8.09
N TYR A 334 -21.31 -15.64 6.86
CA TYR A 334 -20.35 -16.58 6.28
C TYR A 334 -19.03 -16.67 7.05
N VAL A 335 -18.54 -15.56 7.62
CA VAL A 335 -17.37 -15.60 8.52
C VAL A 335 -17.63 -16.49 9.74
N LYS A 336 -18.82 -16.40 10.36
CA LYS A 336 -19.19 -17.28 11.49
C LYS A 336 -19.35 -18.76 11.08
N MET A 337 -19.65 -19.03 9.81
CA MET A 337 -19.73 -20.38 9.23
C MET A 337 -18.38 -20.90 8.71
N GLU A 338 -17.29 -20.12 8.87
CA GLU A 338 -15.96 -20.43 8.30
C GLU A 338 -15.93 -20.57 6.77
N LYS A 339 -16.94 -20.03 6.08
CA LYS A 339 -17.03 -19.98 4.61
C LYS A 339 -16.39 -18.69 4.09
N TYR A 340 -15.07 -18.61 4.17
CA TYR A 340 -14.33 -17.36 3.93
C TYR A 340 -14.41 -16.84 2.49
N GLU A 341 -14.47 -17.72 1.49
CA GLU A 341 -14.62 -17.33 0.07
C GLU A 341 -15.96 -16.62 -0.19
N ASP A 342 -17.05 -17.19 0.33
CA ASP A 342 -18.37 -16.59 0.27
C ASP A 342 -18.42 -15.26 1.05
N ALA A 343 -17.74 -15.20 2.20
CA ALA A 343 -17.64 -13.97 2.98
C ALA A 343 -16.93 -12.85 2.21
N ILE A 344 -15.78 -13.15 1.59
CA ILE A 344 -15.01 -12.20 0.77
C ILE A 344 -15.87 -11.66 -0.37
N THR A 345 -16.55 -12.56 -1.10
CA THR A 345 -17.43 -12.19 -2.21
C THR A 345 -18.54 -11.22 -1.75
N ASN A 346 -19.14 -11.45 -0.58
CA ASN A 346 -20.19 -10.57 -0.07
C ASN A 346 -19.64 -9.25 0.52
N PHE A 347 -18.43 -9.25 1.10
CA PHE A 347 -17.77 -8.02 1.49
C PHE A 347 -17.42 -7.14 0.29
N GLU A 348 -16.96 -7.72 -0.82
CA GLU A 348 -16.69 -6.99 -2.06
C GLU A 348 -17.97 -6.36 -2.62
N LYS A 349 -19.07 -7.14 -2.67
CA LYS A 349 -20.39 -6.62 -3.02
C LYS A 349 -20.83 -5.48 -2.11
N SER A 350 -20.64 -5.60 -0.79
CA SER A 350 -20.94 -4.51 0.15
C SER A 350 -20.12 -3.26 -0.16
N LEU A 351 -18.82 -3.39 -0.40
CA LEU A 351 -17.92 -2.27 -0.63
C LEU A 351 -18.15 -1.61 -1.99
N SER A 352 -18.65 -2.34 -2.99
CA SER A 352 -19.07 -1.77 -4.27
C SER A 352 -20.36 -0.94 -4.17
N GLU A 353 -21.27 -1.30 -3.25
CA GLU A 353 -22.51 -0.55 -3.03
C GLU A 353 -22.26 0.70 -2.18
N HIS A 354 -21.50 0.57 -1.07
CA HIS A 354 -21.08 1.69 -0.25
C HIS A 354 -19.80 1.36 0.53
N ARG A 355 -18.76 2.18 0.34
CA ARG A 355 -17.45 1.96 0.97
C ARG A 355 -17.45 2.38 2.45
N ALA A 356 -17.80 1.45 3.32
CA ALA A 356 -17.72 1.61 4.76
C ALA A 356 -16.36 1.13 5.32
N GLN A 357 -15.72 1.95 6.16
CA GLN A 357 -14.36 1.69 6.67
C GLN A 357 -14.29 0.49 7.62
N ASP A 358 -15.32 0.28 8.44
CA ASP A 358 -15.47 -0.88 9.31
C ASP A 358 -15.60 -2.18 8.51
N VAL A 359 -16.35 -2.16 7.40
CA VAL A 359 -16.48 -3.29 6.47
C VAL A 359 -15.14 -3.57 5.78
N LEU A 360 -14.42 -2.54 5.32
CA LEU A 360 -13.11 -2.70 4.70
C LEU A 360 -12.09 -3.34 5.65
N LYS A 361 -12.09 -2.96 6.93
CA LYS A 361 -11.23 -3.57 7.95
C LYS A 361 -11.53 -5.07 8.11
N LYS A 362 -12.82 -5.44 8.19
CA LYS A 362 -13.24 -6.84 8.28
C LYS A 362 -12.88 -7.64 7.03
N TYR A 363 -13.12 -7.09 5.84
CA TYR A 363 -12.72 -7.69 4.57
C TYR A 363 -11.23 -8.02 4.55
N ASN A 364 -10.37 -7.04 4.86
CA ASN A 364 -8.92 -7.22 4.87
C ASN A 364 -8.49 -8.28 5.91
N GLN A 365 -9.13 -8.29 7.08
CA GLN A 365 -8.85 -9.29 8.11
C GLN A 365 -9.20 -10.70 7.64
N VAL A 366 -10.39 -10.89 7.06
CA VAL A 366 -10.85 -12.20 6.55
C VAL A 366 -9.97 -12.69 5.41
N LYS A 367 -9.61 -11.79 4.49
CA LYS A 367 -8.69 -12.09 3.38
C LYS A 367 -7.32 -12.54 3.89
N LYS A 368 -6.78 -11.86 4.91
CA LYS A 368 -5.53 -12.25 5.56
C LYS A 368 -5.63 -13.63 6.21
N THR A 369 -6.72 -13.89 6.94
CA THR A 369 -6.96 -15.20 7.56
C THR A 369 -6.99 -16.31 6.51
N MET A 370 -7.74 -16.12 5.42
CA MET A 370 -7.82 -17.10 4.32
C MET A 370 -6.45 -17.38 3.70
N GLN A 371 -5.70 -16.32 3.36
CA GLN A 371 -4.33 -16.45 2.83
C GLN A 371 -3.40 -17.19 3.78
N GLU A 372 -3.53 -16.97 5.10
CA GLU A 372 -2.72 -17.68 6.08
C GLU A 372 -3.08 -19.17 6.17
N MET A 373 -4.37 -19.51 6.08
CA MET A 373 -4.83 -20.90 6.03
C MET A 373 -4.35 -21.61 4.77
N GLU A 374 -4.52 -20.99 3.60
CA GLU A 374 -4.01 -21.51 2.33
C GLU A 374 -2.50 -21.72 2.39
N ARG A 375 -1.75 -20.74 2.91
CA ARG A 375 -0.30 -20.86 3.10
C ARG A 375 0.04 -22.07 3.99
N LYS A 376 -0.63 -22.23 5.14
CA LYS A 376 -0.39 -23.36 6.05
C LYS A 376 -0.72 -24.69 5.39
N ALA A 377 -1.81 -24.77 4.64
CA ALA A 377 -2.19 -25.96 3.88
C ALA A 377 -1.19 -26.29 2.76
N TYR A 378 -0.47 -25.29 2.24
CA TYR A 378 0.55 -25.45 1.20
C TYR A 378 1.91 -25.93 1.72
N ILE A 379 2.14 -25.88 3.04
CA ILE A 379 3.42 -26.30 3.64
C ILE A 379 3.56 -27.82 3.52
N ASN A 380 4.60 -28.25 2.81
CA ASN A 380 4.99 -29.66 2.68
C ASN A 380 6.53 -29.73 2.53
N PRO A 381 7.25 -30.06 3.62
CA PRO A 381 8.72 -30.12 3.60
C PRO A 381 9.31 -31.13 2.62
N GLU A 382 8.64 -32.25 2.36
CA GLU A 382 9.14 -33.29 1.45
C GLU A 382 9.11 -32.80 0.00
N LEU A 383 7.96 -32.25 -0.44
CA LEU A 383 7.83 -31.65 -1.76
C LEU A 383 8.71 -30.40 -1.91
N SER A 384 8.99 -29.69 -0.82
CA SER A 384 9.98 -28.60 -0.83
C SER A 384 11.39 -29.11 -1.17
N LEU A 385 11.80 -30.27 -0.63
CA LEU A 385 13.10 -30.87 -0.93
C LEU A 385 13.22 -31.30 -2.39
N GLU A 386 12.16 -31.84 -2.97
CA GLU A 386 12.10 -32.17 -4.40
C GLU A 386 12.27 -30.95 -5.29
N GLU A 387 11.53 -29.88 -5.01
CA GLU A 387 11.64 -28.61 -5.75
C GLU A 387 13.01 -27.96 -5.56
N LYS A 388 13.59 -28.04 -4.36
CA LYS A 388 14.98 -27.63 -4.11
C LYS A 388 15.96 -28.41 -4.99
N ALA A 389 15.78 -29.72 -5.13
CA ALA A 389 16.66 -30.56 -5.97
C ALA A 389 16.58 -30.15 -7.45
N LYS A 390 15.38 -29.89 -7.97
CA LYS A 390 15.19 -29.34 -9.32
C LYS A 390 15.85 -27.97 -9.47
N GLY A 391 15.69 -27.09 -8.48
CA GLY A 391 16.35 -25.79 -8.44
C GLY A 391 17.88 -25.90 -8.53
N ASN A 392 18.47 -26.85 -7.79
CA ASN A 392 19.91 -27.13 -7.85
C ASN A 392 20.34 -27.60 -9.24
N GLU A 393 19.55 -28.46 -9.90
CA GLU A 393 19.83 -28.95 -11.25
C GLU A 393 19.84 -27.81 -12.28
N TYR A 394 18.82 -26.95 -12.27
CA TYR A 394 18.76 -25.77 -13.15
C TYR A 394 19.88 -24.77 -12.86
N PHE A 395 20.24 -24.60 -11.59
CA PHE A 395 21.37 -23.75 -11.19
C PHE A 395 22.69 -24.25 -11.78
N GLN A 396 22.96 -25.56 -11.72
CA GLN A 396 24.14 -26.18 -12.31
C GLN A 396 24.18 -26.04 -13.84
N LYS A 397 23.02 -26.07 -14.50
CA LYS A 397 22.87 -25.82 -15.94
C LYS A 397 22.99 -24.34 -16.33
N GLY A 398 23.19 -23.42 -15.38
CA GLY A 398 23.25 -21.98 -15.63
C GLY A 398 21.89 -21.34 -15.95
N LYS A 399 20.79 -22.07 -15.78
CA LYS A 399 19.42 -21.62 -16.03
C LYS A 399 18.84 -20.99 -14.76
N TYR A 400 19.34 -19.79 -14.44
CA TYR A 400 19.04 -19.13 -13.17
C TYR A 400 17.57 -18.71 -12.99
N PRO A 401 16.83 -18.21 -14.01
CA PRO A 401 15.41 -17.88 -13.86
C PRO A 401 14.55 -19.11 -13.50
N GLU A 402 14.83 -20.25 -14.13
CA GLU A 402 14.16 -21.51 -13.84
C GLU A 402 14.51 -22.03 -12.45
N ALA A 403 15.78 -21.90 -12.04
CA ALA A 403 16.19 -22.22 -10.67
C ALA A 403 15.46 -21.34 -9.64
N VAL A 404 15.31 -20.02 -9.89
CA VAL A 404 14.52 -19.12 -9.03
C VAL A 404 13.07 -19.58 -8.91
N LYS A 405 12.45 -20.05 -10.00
CA LYS A 405 11.09 -20.58 -9.98
C LYS A 405 10.97 -21.77 -9.03
N HIS A 406 11.87 -22.75 -9.15
CA HIS A 406 11.89 -23.94 -8.31
C HIS A 406 12.22 -23.64 -6.84
N TYR A 407 13.21 -22.77 -6.57
CA TYR A 407 13.49 -22.37 -5.18
C TYR A 407 12.34 -21.55 -4.57
N SER A 408 11.66 -20.71 -5.34
CA SER A 408 10.49 -19.97 -4.84
C SER A 408 9.35 -20.90 -4.48
N GLU A 409 9.15 -21.95 -5.27
CA GLU A 409 8.17 -22.99 -4.97
C GLU A 409 8.56 -23.81 -3.72
N ALA A 410 9.85 -24.17 -3.60
CA ALA A 410 10.37 -24.81 -2.41
C ALA A 410 10.14 -23.96 -1.14
N ILE A 411 10.39 -22.65 -1.22
CA ILE A 411 10.17 -21.70 -0.11
C ILE A 411 8.69 -21.62 0.27
N LYS A 412 7.75 -21.62 -0.69
CA LYS A 412 6.32 -21.64 -0.36
C LYS A 412 5.91 -22.88 0.44
N ARG A 413 6.54 -24.02 0.13
CA ARG A 413 6.29 -25.31 0.77
C ARG A 413 7.04 -25.49 2.09
N ASN A 414 8.15 -24.80 2.29
CA ASN A 414 8.91 -24.80 3.54
C ASN A 414 9.54 -23.42 3.77
N PRO A 415 8.77 -22.46 4.29
CA PRO A 415 9.24 -21.09 4.49
C PRO A 415 10.28 -20.95 5.62
N ASP A 416 10.47 -21.99 6.44
CA ASP A 416 11.35 -21.94 7.59
C ASP A 416 12.77 -22.47 7.30
N ASP A 417 13.01 -23.02 6.10
CA ASP A 417 14.36 -23.46 5.68
C ASP A 417 15.16 -22.31 5.06
N GLY A 418 15.99 -21.67 5.90
CA GLY A 418 16.89 -20.57 5.49
C GLY A 418 17.80 -20.91 4.31
N LYS A 419 18.15 -22.20 4.09
CA LYS A 419 19.02 -22.61 2.99
C LYS A 419 18.38 -22.37 1.63
N LEU A 420 17.05 -22.47 1.54
CA LEU A 420 16.32 -22.21 0.29
C LEU A 420 16.46 -20.75 -0.15
N TYR A 421 16.38 -19.82 0.80
CA TYR A 421 16.61 -18.39 0.56
C TYR A 421 18.04 -18.12 0.12
N SER A 422 19.05 -18.74 0.77
CA SER A 422 20.44 -18.62 0.34
C SER A 422 20.66 -19.15 -1.09
N ASN A 423 20.01 -20.25 -1.46
CA ASN A 423 20.10 -20.83 -2.79
C ASN A 423 19.45 -19.92 -3.85
N ARG A 424 18.29 -19.31 -3.54
CA ARG A 424 17.64 -18.35 -4.45
C ARG A 424 18.40 -17.03 -4.54
N ALA A 425 18.96 -16.55 -3.43
CA ALA A 425 19.86 -15.40 -3.41
C ALA A 425 21.06 -15.63 -4.36
N ALA A 426 21.62 -16.84 -4.39
CA ALA A 426 22.69 -17.20 -5.32
C ALA A 426 22.28 -16.98 -6.79
N CYS A 427 21.05 -17.35 -7.16
CA CYS A 427 20.51 -17.09 -8.49
C CYS A 427 20.37 -15.60 -8.75
N TYR A 428 19.84 -14.83 -7.80
CA TYR A 428 19.69 -13.38 -7.96
C TYR A 428 21.03 -12.68 -8.15
N VAL A 429 22.10 -13.11 -7.47
CA VAL A 429 23.45 -12.60 -7.74
C VAL A 429 23.88 -12.86 -9.18
N LYS A 430 23.61 -14.05 -9.72
CA LYS A 430 23.94 -14.40 -11.12
C LYS A 430 23.09 -13.62 -12.14
N LEU A 431 21.90 -13.20 -11.74
CA LEU A 431 20.99 -12.38 -12.53
C LEU A 431 21.21 -10.87 -12.34
N ALA A 432 22.15 -10.47 -11.48
CA ALA A 432 22.37 -9.07 -11.06
C ALA A 432 21.16 -8.40 -10.37
N GLU A 433 20.23 -9.19 -9.84
CA GLU A 433 19.05 -8.74 -9.08
C GLU A 433 19.38 -8.55 -7.60
N PHE A 434 20.34 -7.66 -7.32
CA PHE A 434 20.97 -7.52 -6.00
C PHE A 434 19.98 -7.21 -4.87
N ASN A 435 18.96 -6.39 -5.12
CA ASN A 435 17.95 -6.03 -4.11
C ASN A 435 17.10 -7.24 -3.67
N LEU A 436 16.77 -8.15 -4.59
CA LEU A 436 16.06 -9.38 -4.25
C LEU A 436 16.99 -10.36 -3.52
N GLY A 437 18.25 -10.43 -3.95
CA GLY A 437 19.28 -11.22 -3.27
C GLY A 437 19.52 -10.77 -1.82
N LEU A 438 19.57 -9.47 -1.54
CA LEU A 438 19.72 -8.95 -0.17
C LEU A 438 18.56 -9.36 0.72
N LYS A 439 17.31 -9.23 0.24
CA LYS A 439 16.12 -9.65 0.99
C LYS A 439 16.17 -11.14 1.34
N ASP A 440 16.56 -11.99 0.39
CA ASP A 440 16.71 -13.41 0.65
C ASP A 440 17.88 -13.71 1.60
N CYS A 441 18.98 -12.96 1.54
CA CYS A 441 20.06 -13.12 2.50
C CYS A 441 19.64 -12.70 3.91
N ASP A 442 18.90 -11.60 4.05
CA ASP A 442 18.37 -11.15 5.34
C ASP A 442 17.41 -12.18 5.95
N GLU A 443 16.52 -12.74 5.14
CA GLU A 443 15.59 -13.77 5.59
C GLU A 443 16.30 -15.08 5.93
N CYS A 444 17.32 -15.46 5.14
CA CYS A 444 18.19 -16.59 5.44
C CYS A 444 18.88 -16.42 6.80
N ILE A 445 19.46 -15.25 7.08
CA ILE A 445 20.15 -14.94 8.34
C ILE A 445 19.15 -14.86 9.50
N ARG A 446 17.94 -14.36 9.26
CA ARG A 446 16.87 -14.33 10.27
C ARG A 446 16.44 -15.73 10.70
N LEU A 447 16.35 -16.66 9.75
CA LEU A 447 15.95 -18.05 9.98
C LEU A 447 17.09 -18.90 10.57
N ASP A 448 18.30 -18.75 10.06
CA ASP A 448 19.49 -19.46 10.54
C ASP A 448 20.69 -18.50 10.63
N PRO A 449 20.86 -17.79 11.78
CA PRO A 449 21.93 -16.83 11.97
C PRO A 449 23.35 -17.42 11.88
N ASN A 450 23.47 -18.73 12.14
CA ASN A 450 24.74 -19.46 12.11
C ASN A 450 25.08 -19.98 10.72
N PHE A 451 24.19 -19.83 9.73
CA PHE A 451 24.45 -20.25 8.37
C PHE A 451 25.38 -19.25 7.66
N ILE A 452 26.67 -19.56 7.69
CA ILE A 452 27.77 -18.73 7.15
C ILE A 452 27.49 -18.25 5.72
N LYS A 453 26.92 -19.11 4.86
CA LYS A 453 26.62 -18.74 3.45
C LYS A 453 25.63 -17.59 3.32
N GLY A 454 24.74 -17.35 4.30
CA GLY A 454 23.86 -16.18 4.32
C GLY A 454 24.66 -14.88 4.40
N HIS A 455 25.59 -14.80 5.36
CA HIS A 455 26.47 -13.65 5.56
C HIS A 455 27.44 -13.44 4.39
N LEU A 456 28.04 -14.52 3.88
CA LEU A 456 28.94 -14.45 2.71
C LEU A 456 28.24 -13.89 1.48
N ARG A 457 27.05 -14.40 1.15
CA ARG A 457 26.28 -13.93 0.00
C ARG A 457 25.85 -12.48 0.17
N LYS A 458 25.40 -12.09 1.36
CA LYS A 458 25.06 -10.70 1.67
C LYS A 458 26.26 -9.77 1.48
N GLY A 459 27.42 -10.14 2.03
CA GLY A 459 28.67 -9.40 1.88
C GLY A 459 29.08 -9.24 0.42
N ASN A 460 29.01 -10.31 -0.37
CA ASN A 460 29.33 -10.28 -1.81
C ASN A 460 28.38 -9.37 -2.60
N ILE A 461 27.08 -9.37 -2.28
CA ILE A 461 26.12 -8.45 -2.92
C ILE A 461 26.42 -7.00 -2.55
N LEU A 462 26.70 -6.72 -1.27
CA LEU A 462 27.04 -5.37 -0.81
C LEU A 462 28.35 -4.86 -1.43
N LEU A 463 29.33 -5.74 -1.65
CA LEU A 463 30.52 -5.40 -2.44
C LEU A 463 30.17 -5.00 -3.87
N ALA A 464 29.28 -5.76 -4.53
CA ALA A 464 28.83 -5.43 -5.89
C ALA A 464 28.09 -4.09 -5.95
N LEU A 465 27.37 -3.73 -4.88
CA LEU A 465 26.69 -2.45 -4.70
C LEU A 465 27.62 -1.32 -4.20
N LYS A 466 28.92 -1.60 -4.00
CA LYS A 466 29.93 -0.68 -3.45
C LYS A 466 29.64 -0.19 -2.02
N GLU A 467 28.83 -0.93 -1.27
CA GLU A 467 28.56 -0.69 0.15
C GLU A 467 29.62 -1.37 1.04
N ASN A 468 30.88 -0.95 0.88
CA ASN A 468 32.04 -1.65 1.44
C ASN A 468 31.99 -1.80 2.96
N SER A 469 31.59 -0.77 3.70
CA SER A 469 31.52 -0.83 5.18
C SER A 469 30.52 -1.89 5.65
N LYS A 470 29.34 -1.99 4.99
CA LYS A 470 28.34 -3.01 5.33
C LYS A 470 28.79 -4.40 4.89
N ALA A 471 29.50 -4.50 3.76
CA ALA A 471 30.09 -5.75 3.31
C ALA A 471 31.13 -6.27 4.32
N ALA A 472 32.03 -5.41 4.80
CA ALA A 472 33.03 -5.76 5.81
C ALA A 472 32.39 -6.30 7.09
N ALA A 473 31.31 -5.68 7.55
CA ALA A 473 30.55 -6.17 8.71
C ALA A 473 29.97 -7.57 8.47
N CYS A 474 29.41 -7.85 7.29
CA CYS A 474 28.90 -9.18 6.94
C CYS A 474 30.01 -10.24 6.90
N PHE A 475 31.17 -9.93 6.32
CA PHE A 475 32.31 -10.86 6.31
C PHE A 475 32.91 -11.05 7.69
N THR A 476 32.93 -10.03 8.54
CA THR A 476 33.34 -10.15 9.94
C THR A 476 32.43 -11.13 10.67
N LYS A 477 31.11 -11.03 10.50
CA LYS A 477 30.16 -12.02 11.05
C LYS A 477 30.38 -13.43 10.49
N ALA A 478 30.71 -13.56 9.21
CA ALA A 478 31.08 -14.86 8.64
C ALA A 478 32.37 -15.43 9.27
N LEU A 479 33.36 -14.59 9.58
CA LEU A 479 34.62 -14.98 10.25
C LEU A 479 34.46 -15.28 11.75
N GLU A 480 33.52 -14.61 12.43
CA GLU A 480 33.16 -14.96 13.81
C GLU A 480 32.59 -16.39 13.89
N LEU A 481 31.83 -16.81 12.86
CA LEU A 481 31.26 -18.16 12.76
C LEU A 481 32.28 -19.20 12.28
N ASP A 482 33.14 -18.85 11.32
CA ASP A 482 34.23 -19.69 10.81
C ASP A 482 35.49 -18.86 10.55
N PRO A 483 36.42 -18.80 11.53
CA PRO A 483 37.65 -18.02 11.42
C PRO A 483 38.59 -18.45 10.28
N ASN A 484 38.40 -19.65 9.72
CA ASN A 484 39.24 -20.17 8.65
C ASN A 484 38.59 -20.09 7.26
N ASN A 485 37.41 -19.48 7.16
CA ASN A 485 36.70 -19.35 5.91
C ASN A 485 37.45 -18.48 4.89
N ALA A 486 37.96 -19.09 3.82
CA ALA A 486 38.74 -18.39 2.80
C ALA A 486 37.92 -17.30 2.07
N GLU A 487 36.67 -17.59 1.74
CA GLU A 487 35.77 -16.64 1.05
C GLU A 487 35.49 -15.42 1.93
N ALA A 488 35.28 -15.61 3.23
CA ALA A 488 35.08 -14.51 4.18
C ALA A 488 36.34 -13.65 4.33
N LYS A 489 37.53 -14.25 4.42
CA LYS A 489 38.81 -13.51 4.52
C LYS A 489 39.05 -12.67 3.27
N GLU A 490 38.84 -13.25 2.10
CA GLU A 490 39.00 -12.57 0.82
C GLU A 490 37.97 -11.43 0.66
N GLY A 491 36.71 -11.69 0.99
CA GLY A 491 35.64 -10.69 0.98
C GLY A 491 35.93 -9.52 1.92
N TYR A 492 36.39 -9.82 3.14
CA TYR A 492 36.81 -8.80 4.11
C TYR A 492 37.97 -7.96 3.55
N TYR A 493 39.04 -8.58 3.05
CA TYR A 493 40.17 -7.86 2.45
C TYR A 493 39.74 -6.95 1.28
N ARG A 494 38.84 -7.43 0.41
CA ARG A 494 38.28 -6.65 -0.70
C ARG A 494 37.44 -5.47 -0.22
N SER A 495 36.65 -5.65 0.84
CA SER A 495 35.87 -4.57 1.43
C SER A 495 36.74 -3.52 2.14
N SER A 496 37.84 -3.94 2.74
CA SER A 496 38.73 -3.09 3.54
C SER A 496 39.75 -2.33 2.68
N SER A 497 40.26 -2.93 1.61
CA SER A 497 41.23 -2.28 0.70
C SER A 497 40.66 -1.07 -0.06
N VAL A 498 39.35 -1.01 -0.31
CA VAL A 498 38.70 0.18 -0.90
C VAL A 498 38.58 1.34 0.10
N THR A 499 38.52 1.06 1.41
CA THR A 499 38.47 2.10 2.46
C THR A 499 39.82 2.75 2.75
N GLU A 500 40.94 2.22 2.22
CA GLU A 500 42.25 2.87 2.33
C GLU A 500 42.35 4.16 1.49
N ALA A 501 41.45 4.37 0.53
CA ALA A 501 41.52 5.48 -0.40
C ALA A 501 41.11 6.85 0.18
N ASP A 502 40.47 6.93 1.35
CA ASP A 502 40.04 8.21 1.93
C ASP A 502 40.00 8.18 3.48
N PRO A 503 41.12 8.55 4.16
CA PRO A 503 41.24 8.52 5.62
C PRO A 503 40.14 9.29 6.37
N LYS A 504 39.60 10.35 5.77
CA LYS A 504 38.51 11.14 6.35
C LYS A 504 37.18 10.39 6.40
N LYS A 505 36.83 9.65 5.34
CA LYS A 505 35.59 8.86 5.30
C LYS A 505 35.63 7.66 6.23
N ARG A 506 36.81 7.06 6.44
CA ARG A 506 37.01 6.00 7.43
C ARG A 506 36.76 6.51 8.85
N ALA A 507 37.31 7.67 9.20
CA ALA A 507 37.08 8.31 10.49
C ALA A 507 35.60 8.71 10.70
N GLU A 508 34.94 9.27 9.69
CA GLU A 508 33.51 9.63 9.75
C GLU A 508 32.59 8.40 9.93
N ALA A 509 32.88 7.29 9.24
CA ALA A 509 32.12 6.04 9.39
C ALA A 509 32.35 5.39 10.76
N ALA A 510 33.58 5.42 11.27
CA ALA A 510 33.91 4.92 12.60
C ALA A 510 33.23 5.73 13.72
N MET A 511 32.99 7.03 13.53
CA MET A 511 32.22 7.87 14.46
C MET A 511 30.72 7.53 14.52
N GLN A 512 30.21 6.72 13.59
CA GLN A 512 28.83 6.20 13.65
C GLN A 512 28.71 4.88 14.41
N ASP A 513 29.82 4.20 14.73
CA ASP A 513 29.84 2.98 15.53
C ASP A 513 29.58 3.32 17.01
N PRO A 514 28.49 2.80 17.63
CA PRO A 514 28.19 3.04 19.04
C PRO A 514 29.33 2.68 19.99
N GLU A 515 30.06 1.59 19.71
CA GLU A 515 31.18 1.14 20.53
C GLU A 515 32.35 2.13 20.48
N VAL A 516 32.64 2.69 19.31
CA VAL A 516 33.67 3.72 19.13
C VAL A 516 33.29 5.02 19.83
N ARG A 517 32.01 5.40 19.80
CA ARG A 517 31.50 6.57 20.52
C ARG A 517 31.61 6.41 22.03
N ASP A 518 31.36 5.21 22.54
CA ASP A 518 31.50 4.89 23.96
C ASP A 518 32.98 4.96 24.38
N ILE A 519 33.90 4.43 23.56
CA ILE A 519 35.34 4.52 23.81
C ILE A 519 35.82 5.99 23.81
N LEU A 520 35.36 6.82 22.87
CA LEU A 520 35.75 8.24 22.78
C LEU A 520 35.06 9.14 23.80
N SER A 521 33.98 8.70 24.43
CA SER A 521 33.27 9.43 25.49
C SER A 521 33.73 9.05 26.90
N ASP A 522 34.42 7.91 27.04
CA ASP A 522 35.05 7.47 28.29
C ASP A 522 36.11 8.49 28.77
N PRO A 523 35.90 9.14 29.94
CA PRO A 523 36.82 10.14 30.48
C PRO A 523 38.23 9.60 30.73
N ALA A 524 38.37 8.34 31.11
CA ALA A 524 39.68 7.71 31.32
C ALA A 524 40.41 7.53 29.99
N MET A 525 39.67 7.13 28.95
CA MET A 525 40.24 6.93 27.61
C MET A 525 40.65 8.26 26.96
N ARG A 526 39.89 9.34 27.15
CA ARG A 526 40.30 10.69 26.69
C ARG A 526 41.62 11.13 27.29
N LEU A 527 41.80 10.92 28.59
CA LEU A 527 43.03 11.30 29.30
C LEU A 527 44.23 10.47 28.82
N ILE A 528 44.03 9.18 28.54
CA ILE A 528 45.06 8.31 27.97
C ILE A 528 45.43 8.77 26.55
N LEU A 529 44.46 9.11 25.70
CA LEU A 529 44.71 9.60 24.34
C LEU A 529 45.46 10.94 24.36
N GLU A 530 45.12 11.85 25.29
CA GLU A 530 45.83 13.12 25.49
C GLU A 530 47.27 12.91 25.99
N GLN A 531 47.47 11.97 26.91
CA GLN A 531 48.81 11.59 27.37
C GLN A 531 49.66 10.99 26.25
N MET A 532 49.08 10.11 25.42
CA MET A 532 49.77 9.53 24.26
C MET A 532 50.12 10.57 23.20
N GLN A 533 49.33 11.62 23.06
CA GLN A 533 49.60 12.72 22.12
C GLN A 533 50.77 13.60 22.59
N ASN A 534 50.93 13.76 23.90
CA ASN A 534 51.95 14.61 24.51
C ASN A 534 53.24 13.87 24.89
N ASP A 535 53.17 12.55 25.13
CA ASP A 535 54.32 11.71 25.49
C ASP A 535 54.28 10.35 24.75
N PRO A 536 55.17 10.14 23.76
CA PRO A 536 55.29 8.87 23.04
C PRO A 536 55.64 7.66 23.91
N HIS A 537 56.24 7.87 25.10
CA HIS A 537 56.60 6.77 26.02
C HIS A 537 55.41 6.33 26.89
N ALA A 538 54.40 7.19 27.08
CA ALA A 538 53.19 6.87 27.85
C ALA A 538 52.33 5.80 27.16
N ALA A 539 52.41 5.68 25.83
CA ALA A 539 51.71 4.65 25.06
C ALA A 539 52.09 3.23 25.51
N GLY A 540 53.37 2.98 25.82
CA GLY A 540 53.85 1.67 26.24
C GLY A 540 53.33 1.22 27.62
N GLU A 541 53.10 2.15 28.55
CA GLU A 541 52.55 1.83 29.88
C GLU A 541 51.07 1.51 29.83
N HIS A 542 50.28 2.26 29.04
CA HIS A 542 48.84 2.04 28.90
C HIS A 542 48.51 0.76 28.14
N LEU A 543 49.36 0.35 27.21
CA LEU A 543 49.24 -0.92 26.47
C LEU A 543 49.46 -2.17 27.34
N LYS A 544 50.03 -2.04 28.56
CA LYS A 544 50.14 -3.17 29.51
C LYS A 544 48.79 -3.57 30.09
N ASN A 545 47.78 -2.70 30.03
CA ASN A 545 46.43 -3.03 30.45
C ASN A 545 45.64 -3.63 29.27
N PRO A 546 45.23 -4.91 29.32
CA PRO A 546 44.58 -5.59 28.20
C PRO A 546 43.28 -4.91 27.73
N ASN A 547 42.52 -4.32 28.66
CA ASN A 547 41.28 -3.62 28.33
C ASN A 547 41.53 -2.31 27.59
N ILE A 548 42.59 -1.58 27.97
CA ILE A 548 42.97 -0.32 27.30
C ILE A 548 43.60 -0.63 25.94
N ALA A 549 44.44 -1.67 25.86
CA ALA A 549 45.04 -2.13 24.61
C ALA A 549 43.98 -2.53 23.57
N SER A 550 42.93 -3.26 23.98
CA SER A 550 41.82 -3.61 23.09
C SER A 550 41.05 -2.39 22.59
N LYS A 551 40.81 -1.39 23.46
CA LYS A 551 40.16 -0.13 23.07
C LYS A 551 41.01 0.69 22.11
N LEU A 552 42.32 0.78 22.36
CA LEU A 552 43.28 1.48 21.49
C LEU A 552 43.41 0.79 20.12
N GLN A 553 43.49 -0.55 20.10
CA GLN A 553 43.54 -1.32 18.86
C GLN A 553 42.29 -1.08 18.01
N LYS A 554 41.11 -1.06 18.64
CA LYS A 554 39.85 -0.73 17.95
C LYS A 554 39.89 0.66 17.31
N LEU A 555 40.44 1.67 17.99
CA LEU A 555 40.60 3.01 17.44
C LEU A 555 41.62 3.08 16.28
N ILE A 556 42.65 2.24 16.31
CA ILE A 556 43.64 2.08 15.22
C ILE A 556 43.00 1.39 14.02
N ASP A 557 42.27 0.29 14.23
CA ASP A 557 41.57 -0.45 13.18
C ASP A 557 40.51 0.42 12.48
N CYS A 558 39.88 1.31 13.24
CA CYS A 558 38.95 2.33 12.74
C CYS A 558 39.64 3.54 12.08
N GLY A 559 40.97 3.61 12.07
CA GLY A 559 41.74 4.71 11.47
C GLY A 559 41.60 6.05 12.18
N ILE A 560 41.12 6.08 13.43
CA ILE A 560 40.99 7.28 14.27
C ILE A 560 42.34 7.61 14.93
N LEU A 561 43.10 6.58 15.32
CA LEU A 561 44.45 6.72 15.86
C LEU A 561 45.49 6.31 14.80
N GLY A 562 46.43 7.19 14.51
CA GLY A 562 47.55 6.88 13.61
C GLY A 562 48.69 6.22 14.36
N VAL A 563 49.19 5.09 13.86
CA VAL A 563 50.45 4.50 14.35
C VAL A 563 51.59 5.40 13.88
N ARG A 564 52.31 6.03 14.80
CA ARG A 564 53.54 6.79 14.51
C ARG A 564 54.73 6.13 15.15
#